data_AF-A0A2I3C6G3-F1
#
_entry.id   AF-A0A2I3C6G3-F1
#
_cell.length_a   1.000
_cell.length_b   1.000
_cell.length_c   1.000
_cell.angle_alpha   90.00
_cell.angle_beta   90.00
_cell.angle_gamma   90.00
#
_symmetry.space_group_name_H-M   'P 1'
#
loop_
_entity.id
_entity.type
_entity.pdbx_description
1 polymer ?
#
loop_
_entity_poly.entity_id
_entity_poly.type
_entity_poly.pdbx_seq_one_letter_code
_entity_poly.pdbx_strand_id
1 'polypeptide(L)'
;MRFLIVILGMFSALAATAEETRCGWLENPSPANMWLIDRDGSWDISVQGTSNALDDKSMELLYQATANENEFVRTNRNYGFSCACLTVDVDEEQNSITTIYKSKQLPLKQCLEDISITKDIPLPFK
;
A
#
# COMPACT_ATOMS: atom_id res chain seq x y z
N MET A 1 -3.10 -60.18 -7.44
CA MET A 1 -3.11 -58.83 -8.04
C MET A 1 -3.81 -57.89 -7.06
N ARG A 2 -3.06 -57.04 -6.36
CA ARG A 2 -3.60 -56.01 -5.46
C ARG A 2 -3.28 -54.66 -6.11
N PHE A 3 -4.26 -54.06 -6.78
CA PHE A 3 -4.12 -52.70 -7.31
C PHE A 3 -4.32 -51.72 -6.15
N LEU A 4 -3.23 -51.05 -5.75
CA LEU A 4 -3.27 -49.87 -4.89
C LEU A 4 -3.63 -48.67 -5.77
N ILE A 5 -4.87 -48.20 -5.64
CA ILE A 5 -5.31 -46.94 -6.26
C ILE A 5 -4.80 -45.81 -5.36
N VAL A 6 -3.77 -45.09 -5.83
CA VAL A 6 -3.30 -43.86 -5.19
C VAL A 6 -4.18 -42.72 -5.72
N ILE A 7 -5.10 -42.23 -4.88
CA ILE A 7 -5.89 -41.04 -5.18
C ILE A 7 -4.99 -39.84 -4.95
N LEU A 8 -4.45 -39.27 -6.04
CA LEU A 8 -3.72 -38.01 -6.02
C LEU A 8 -4.76 -36.88 -5.90
N GLY A 9 -5.03 -36.45 -4.67
CA GLY A 9 -5.90 -35.31 -4.40
C GLY A 9 -5.25 -34.02 -4.94
N MET A 10 -5.79 -33.49 -6.03
CA MET A 10 -5.48 -32.13 -6.50
C MET A 10 -6.02 -31.13 -5.48
N PHE A 11 -5.15 -30.64 -4.60
CA PHE A 11 -5.42 -29.46 -3.81
C PHE A 11 -5.24 -28.23 -4.72
N SER A 12 -6.33 -27.75 -5.30
CA SER A 12 -6.35 -26.42 -5.89
C SER A 12 -6.27 -25.40 -4.75
N ALA A 13 -5.14 -24.72 -4.61
CA ALA A 13 -5.02 -23.57 -3.73
C ALA A 13 -5.89 -22.45 -4.32
N LEU A 14 -7.04 -22.18 -3.70
CA LEU A 14 -7.73 -20.91 -3.90
C LEU A 14 -6.80 -19.83 -3.34
N ALA A 15 -6.20 -19.01 -4.22
CA ALA A 15 -5.62 -17.75 -3.82
C ALA A 15 -6.77 -16.87 -3.31
N ALA A 16 -6.98 -16.88 -1.99
CA ALA A 16 -7.84 -15.91 -1.36
C ALA A 16 -7.11 -14.57 -1.43
N THR A 17 -7.61 -13.63 -2.23
CA THR A 17 -7.25 -12.21 -2.10
C THR A 17 -7.80 -11.76 -0.77
N ALA A 18 -6.97 -11.85 0.26
CA ALA A 18 -7.36 -11.45 1.60
C ALA A 18 -7.24 -9.92 1.68
N GLU A 19 -8.36 -9.26 1.99
CA GLU A 19 -8.39 -7.86 2.39
C GLU A 19 -7.41 -7.67 3.56
N GLU A 20 -6.19 -7.23 3.26
CA GLU A 20 -5.11 -7.10 4.22
C GLU A 20 -4.93 -5.64 4.62
N THR A 21 -4.41 -5.41 5.83
CA THR A 21 -4.17 -4.06 6.34
C THR A 21 -2.69 -3.75 6.33
N ARG A 22 -2.30 -2.76 5.54
CA ARG A 22 -0.94 -2.25 5.43
C ARG A 22 -0.86 -0.86 6.03
N CYS A 23 0.13 -0.63 6.88
CA CYS A 23 0.32 0.63 7.59
C CYS A 23 1.74 1.12 7.44
N GLY A 24 1.92 2.40 7.10
CA GLY A 24 3.22 2.99 6.94
C GLY A 24 3.18 4.38 6.32
N TRP A 25 4.28 4.77 5.68
CA TRP A 25 4.39 6.06 5.00
C TRP A 25 3.63 6.03 3.68
N LEU A 26 2.59 6.83 3.55
CA LEU A 26 1.91 7.06 2.28
C LEU A 26 2.57 8.27 1.60
N GLU A 27 3.33 8.01 0.55
CA GLU A 27 4.08 9.03 -0.16
C GLU A 27 3.40 9.39 -1.48
N ASN A 28 3.30 10.70 -1.73
CA ASN A 28 2.87 11.28 -2.98
C ASN A 28 3.87 12.37 -3.37
N PRO A 29 5.01 12.06 -4.01
CA PRO A 29 6.07 13.04 -4.22
C PRO A 29 5.85 13.94 -5.44
N SER A 30 5.00 13.51 -6.38
CA SER A 30 4.75 14.18 -7.66
C SER A 30 3.38 13.79 -8.24
N PRO A 31 2.88 14.54 -9.25
CA PRO A 31 1.61 14.19 -9.90
C PRO A 31 1.60 12.74 -10.41
N ALA A 32 0.50 12.02 -10.16
CA ALA A 32 0.29 10.63 -10.57
C ALA A 32 1.34 9.63 -10.05
N ASN A 33 1.98 9.92 -8.91
CA ASN A 33 2.92 9.01 -8.26
C ASN A 33 2.52 8.82 -6.80
N MET A 34 2.17 7.60 -6.41
CA MET A 34 1.67 7.25 -5.07
C MET A 34 2.18 5.86 -4.69
N TRP A 35 2.71 5.69 -3.48
CA TRP A 35 3.05 4.39 -2.93
C TRP A 35 2.96 4.38 -1.41
N LEU A 36 2.79 3.18 -0.83
CA LEU A 36 2.82 2.95 0.61
C LEU A 36 4.12 2.22 0.98
N ILE A 37 4.89 2.77 1.91
CA ILE A 37 6.09 2.13 2.47
C ILE A 37 5.74 1.58 3.85
N ASP A 38 5.62 0.26 3.97
CA ASP A 38 5.40 -0.44 5.24
C ASP A 38 6.62 -1.31 5.62
N ARG A 39 6.47 -2.15 6.65
CA ARG A 39 7.56 -3.01 7.14
C ARG A 39 7.98 -4.08 6.13
N ASP A 40 7.11 -4.42 5.18
CA ASP A 40 7.31 -5.49 4.21
C ASP A 40 7.90 -4.95 2.91
N GLY A 41 7.71 -3.66 2.62
CA GLY A 41 8.33 -3.00 1.48
C GLY A 41 7.59 -1.76 1.00
N SER A 42 7.82 -1.41 -0.27
CA SER A 42 7.09 -0.36 -0.97
C SER A 42 6.04 -0.99 -1.86
N TRP A 43 4.83 -0.43 -1.82
CA TRP A 43 3.67 -0.89 -2.58
C TRP A 43 3.20 0.23 -3.51
N ASP A 44 3.36 0.01 -4.81
CA ASP A 44 2.94 0.96 -5.83
C ASP A 44 1.42 1.09 -5.86
N ILE A 45 0.91 2.31 -5.91
CA ILE A 45 -0.52 2.61 -6.02
C ILE A 45 -0.83 3.34 -7.34
N SER A 46 0.06 4.25 -7.73
CA SER A 46 -0.03 4.95 -9.00
C SER A 46 1.37 5.32 -9.45
N VAL A 47 1.71 5.00 -10.69
CA VAL A 47 3.01 5.32 -11.30
C VAL A 47 2.76 6.04 -12.61
N GLN A 48 3.34 7.24 -12.74
CA GLN A 48 3.12 8.07 -13.92
C GLN A 48 3.57 7.37 -15.19
N GLY A 49 2.72 7.40 -16.22
CA GLY A 49 2.99 6.77 -17.52
C GLY A 49 2.66 5.27 -17.58
N THR A 50 2.11 4.70 -16.51
CA THR A 50 1.60 3.32 -16.50
C THR A 50 0.07 3.30 -16.65
N SER A 51 -0.48 2.15 -17.05
CA SER A 51 -1.92 1.91 -17.12
C SER A 51 -2.54 1.46 -15.79
N ASN A 52 -1.75 1.43 -14.70
CA ASN A 52 -2.10 0.75 -13.46
C ASN A 52 -2.81 1.68 -12.46
N ALA A 53 -3.61 2.61 -12.95
CA ALA A 53 -4.39 3.48 -12.08
C ALA A 53 -5.52 2.68 -11.44
N LEU A 54 -5.68 2.84 -10.12
CA LEU A 54 -6.82 2.29 -9.40
C LEU A 54 -8.14 2.94 -9.85
N ASP A 55 -9.26 2.29 -9.55
CA ASP A 55 -10.58 2.87 -9.79
C ASP A 55 -10.83 4.16 -8.98
N ASP A 56 -11.79 4.97 -9.44
CA ASP A 56 -12.09 6.27 -8.83
C ASP A 56 -12.43 6.15 -7.34
N LYS A 57 -13.08 5.06 -6.93
CA LYS A 57 -13.46 4.81 -5.54
C LYS A 57 -12.24 4.57 -4.65
N SER A 58 -11.30 3.76 -5.12
CA SER A 58 -10.04 3.49 -4.41
C SER A 58 -9.21 4.77 -4.30
N MET A 59 -9.17 5.56 -5.37
CA MET A 59 -8.48 6.86 -5.35
C MET A 59 -9.14 7.86 -4.39
N GLU A 60 -10.46 7.93 -4.34
CA GLU A 60 -11.19 8.76 -3.36
C GLU A 60 -10.84 8.38 -1.93
N LEU A 61 -10.85 7.08 -1.61
CA LEU A 61 -10.45 6.57 -0.31
C LEU A 61 -8.99 6.92 -0.01
N LEU A 62 -8.09 6.73 -0.95
CA LEU A 62 -6.66 7.05 -0.78
C LEU A 62 -6.44 8.51 -0.37
N TYR A 63 -7.14 9.47 -0.98
CA TYR A 63 -7.01 10.89 -0.62
C TYR A 63 -7.51 11.22 0.79
N GLN A 64 -8.37 10.39 1.38
CA GLN A 64 -8.75 10.55 2.79
C GLN A 64 -7.57 10.29 3.74
N ALA A 65 -6.58 9.48 3.31
CA ALA A 65 -5.35 9.25 4.07
C ALA A 65 -4.33 10.39 4.00
N THR A 66 -4.63 11.47 3.27
CA THR A 66 -3.78 12.67 3.14
C THR A 66 -4.52 13.97 3.46
N ALA A 67 -5.76 13.89 3.97
CA ALA A 67 -6.66 15.05 4.11
C ALA A 67 -6.35 15.97 5.29
N ASN A 68 -5.76 15.46 6.38
CA ASN A 68 -5.38 16.24 7.55
C ASN A 68 -4.01 16.91 7.31
N GLU A 69 -4.06 18.21 7.02
CA GLU A 69 -2.85 19.00 6.73
C GLU A 69 -1.88 19.13 7.92
N ASN A 70 -2.36 18.97 9.16
CA ASN A 70 -1.48 19.01 10.34
C ASN A 70 -0.66 17.72 10.52
N GLU A 71 -1.06 16.64 9.84
CA GLU A 71 -0.41 15.32 9.86
C GLU A 71 0.10 14.93 8.46
N PHE A 72 0.43 15.94 7.66
CA PHE A 72 0.93 15.80 6.30
C PHE A 72 2.17 16.69 6.11
N VAL A 73 3.26 16.11 5.63
CA VAL A 73 4.51 16.83 5.39
C VAL A 73 4.63 17.13 3.91
N ARG A 74 4.56 18.42 3.54
CA ARG A 74 4.76 18.88 2.17
C ARG A 74 6.24 18.89 1.83
N THR A 75 6.64 18.12 0.82
CA THR A 75 8.02 18.06 0.32
C THR A 75 8.16 18.64 -1.09
N ASN A 76 7.03 18.78 -1.82
CA ASN A 76 7.00 19.35 -3.16
C ASN A 76 5.66 20.06 -3.45
N ARG A 77 5.57 21.38 -3.23
CA ARG A 77 4.32 22.16 -3.41
C ARG A 77 3.15 21.59 -2.57
N ASN A 78 2.19 20.92 -3.22
CA ASN A 78 1.03 20.27 -2.58
C ASN A 78 1.25 18.76 -2.38
N TYR A 79 2.39 18.24 -2.85
CA TYR A 79 2.85 16.87 -2.75
C TYR A 79 3.71 16.68 -1.50
N GLY A 80 3.76 15.46 -0.99
CA GLY A 80 4.30 15.16 0.33
C GLY A 80 4.00 13.75 0.79
N PHE A 81 3.96 13.56 2.10
CA PHE A 81 3.64 12.26 2.69
C PHE A 81 2.85 12.40 3.99
N SER A 82 2.13 11.33 4.33
CA SER A 82 1.47 11.13 5.63
C SER A 82 1.82 9.77 6.21
N CYS A 83 1.46 9.55 7.47
CA CYS A 83 1.38 8.20 8.02
C CYS A 83 -0.05 7.68 7.81
N ALA A 84 -0.22 6.44 7.33
CA ALA A 84 -1.54 5.92 7.01
C ALA A 84 -1.65 4.40 7.23
N CYS A 85 -2.89 3.92 7.41
CA CYS A 85 -3.24 2.52 7.23
C CYS A 85 -4.26 2.40 6.10
N LEU A 86 -4.00 1.46 5.19
CA LEU A 86 -4.89 1.10 4.10
C LEU A 86 -5.34 -0.35 4.28
N THR A 87 -6.60 -0.61 3.97
CA THR A 87 -7.12 -1.96 3.86
C THR A 87 -7.31 -2.26 2.38
N VAL A 88 -6.60 -3.26 1.85
CA VAL A 88 -6.28 -3.37 0.42
C VAL A 88 -6.29 -4.82 -0.07
N ASP A 89 -6.41 -4.98 -1.39
CA ASP A 89 -5.85 -6.12 -2.10
C ASP A 89 -4.52 -5.70 -2.74
N VAL A 90 -3.58 -6.64 -2.84
CA VAL A 90 -2.27 -6.44 -3.46
C VAL A 90 -1.97 -7.48 -4.53
N ASP A 91 -1.13 -7.09 -5.48
CA ASP A 91 -0.35 -7.99 -6.33
C ASP A 91 1.07 -8.04 -5.76
N GLU A 92 1.39 -9.15 -5.08
CA GLU A 92 2.70 -9.37 -4.47
C GLU A 92 3.82 -9.54 -5.50
N GLU A 93 3.52 -10.06 -6.70
CA GLU A 93 4.54 -10.22 -7.74
C GLU A 93 5.00 -8.86 -8.27
N GLN A 94 4.07 -7.90 -8.36
CA GLN A 94 4.33 -6.53 -8.81
C GLN A 94 4.62 -5.55 -7.66
N ASN A 95 4.49 -5.97 -6.40
CA ASN A 95 4.50 -5.08 -5.23
C ASN A 95 3.58 -3.88 -5.42
N SER A 96 2.32 -4.13 -5.76
CA SER A 96 1.35 -3.07 -6.02
C SER A 96 0.05 -3.30 -5.27
N ILE A 97 -0.58 -2.20 -4.84
CA ILE A 97 -1.96 -2.22 -4.35
C ILE A 97 -2.88 -2.19 -5.57
N THR A 98 -3.86 -3.10 -5.61
CA THR A 98 -4.78 -3.26 -6.74
C THR A 98 -6.21 -2.84 -6.41
N THR A 99 -6.56 -2.71 -5.12
CA THR A 99 -7.85 -2.18 -4.65
C THR A 99 -7.70 -1.58 -3.26
N ILE A 100 -8.40 -0.48 -2.96
CA ILE A 100 -8.46 0.11 -1.61
C ILE A 100 -9.90 0.05 -1.11
N TYR A 101 -10.09 -0.62 0.01
CA TYR A 101 -11.39 -0.78 0.67
C TYR A 101 -11.63 0.26 1.76
N LYS A 102 -10.56 0.62 2.49
CA LYS A 102 -10.59 1.58 3.59
C LYS A 102 -9.25 2.29 3.68
N SER A 103 -9.27 3.52 4.16
CA SER A 103 -8.07 4.28 4.44
C SER A 103 -8.22 5.04 5.75
N LYS A 104 -7.09 5.32 6.38
CA LYS A 104 -7.03 6.15 7.58
C LYS A 104 -5.71 6.89 7.62
N GLN A 105 -5.76 8.21 7.67
CA GLN A 105 -4.59 9.01 8.05
C GLN A 105 -4.35 8.86 9.55
N LEU A 106 -3.10 8.63 9.90
CA LEU A 106 -2.62 8.47 11.26
C LEU A 106 -1.77 9.69 11.66
N PRO A 107 -1.59 9.95 12.96
CA PRO A 107 -0.59 10.91 13.41
C PRO A 107 0.79 10.50 12.89
N LEU A 108 1.55 11.45 12.35
CA LEU A 108 2.92 11.25 11.83
C LEU A 108 3.81 10.55 12.86
N LYS A 109 3.61 10.85 14.14
CA LYS A 109 4.29 10.23 15.27
C LYS A 109 4.29 8.70 15.20
N GLN A 110 3.21 8.07 14.74
CA GLN A 110 3.12 6.60 14.67
C GLN A 110 4.18 6.01 13.73
N CYS A 111 4.36 6.59 12.54
CA CYS A 111 5.38 6.13 11.60
C CYS A 111 6.80 6.62 12.01
N LEU A 112 6.92 7.77 12.69
CA LEU A 112 8.21 8.23 13.23
C LEU A 112 8.76 7.30 14.32
N GLU A 113 7.89 6.74 15.16
CA GLU A 113 8.26 5.85 16.27
C GLU A 113 8.33 4.37 15.85
N ASP A 114 7.80 3.99 14.69
CA ASP A 114 7.93 2.63 14.15
C ASP A 114 9.34 2.40 13.60
N ILE A 115 10.17 1.71 14.38
CA ILE A 115 11.56 1.41 14.02
C ILE A 115 11.72 0.62 12.72
N SER A 116 10.68 -0.09 12.27
CA SER A 116 10.74 -0.88 11.04
C SER A 116 10.75 -0.02 9.78
N ILE A 117 10.16 1.19 9.84
CA ILE A 117 9.98 2.09 8.71
C ILE A 117 10.51 3.51 8.94
N THR A 118 10.92 3.88 10.16
CA THR A 118 11.39 5.24 10.48
C THR A 118 12.61 5.65 9.64
N LYS A 119 13.50 4.71 9.35
CA LYS A 119 14.66 4.89 8.45
C LYS A 119 14.23 5.21 7.01
N ASP A 120 13.01 4.84 6.64
CA ASP A 120 12.47 4.97 5.31
C ASP A 120 11.63 6.24 5.12
N ILE A 121 11.62 7.15 6.11
CA ILE A 121 10.90 8.43 6.07
C ILE A 121 11.07 9.15 4.71
N PRO A 122 9.99 9.57 4.01
CA PRO A 122 10.07 10.15 2.67
C PRO A 122 10.60 11.60 2.58
N LEU A 123 11.83 11.82 3.05
CA LEU A 123 12.49 13.12 2.93
C LEU A 123 13.27 13.21 1.61
N PRO A 124 13.25 14.37 0.93
CA PRO A 124 13.94 14.58 -0.35
C PRO A 124 15.48 14.60 -0.23
N PHE A 125 16.03 14.55 0.98
CA PHE A 125 17.47 14.60 1.27
C PHE A 125 17.90 13.38 2.10
N LYS A 126 17.63 12.18 1.60
CA LYS A 126 18.29 10.97 2.12
C LYS A 126 19.74 10.90 1.66
#